data_AF-A0A3A9F6Q6-F1
#
_entry.id   AF-A0A3A9F6Q6-F1
#
_cell.length_a   1.000
_cell.length_b   1.000
_cell.length_c   1.000
_cell.angle_alpha   90.00
_cell.angle_beta   90.00
_cell.angle_gamma   90.00
#
_symmetry.space_group_name_H-M   'P 1'
#
loop_
_entity.id
_entity.type
_entity.pdbx_description
1 polymer ?
#
loop_
_entity_poly.entity_id
_entity_poly.type
_entity_poly.pdbx_seq_one_letter_code
_entity_poly.pdbx_strand_id
1 'polypeptide(L)' 'MGAAEMGYLIGIILGSLLAGTIFGLIPFILGKKRGLTGLGTAGLICTIVGYFIWPLIGGLVAAIFIIIIMIKSR' A
#
# COMPACT_ATOMS: atom_id res chain seq x y z
N MET A 1 -22.01 19.59 -6.03
CA MET A 1 -21.71 18.16 -6.11
C MET A 1 -23.02 17.39 -6.01
N GLY A 2 -23.49 16.80 -7.09
CA GLY A 2 -24.65 15.90 -7.10
C GLY A 2 -24.33 14.58 -6.38
N ALA A 3 -25.37 13.84 -5.98
CA ALA A 3 -25.22 12.59 -5.22
C ALA A 3 -24.34 11.54 -5.93
N ALA A 4 -24.37 11.50 -7.27
CA ALA A 4 -23.53 10.62 -8.07
C ALA A 4 -22.02 10.95 -7.96
N GLU A 5 -21.67 12.25 -7.93
CA GLU A 5 -20.29 12.70 -7.80
C GLU A 5 -19.74 12.38 -6.41
N MET A 6 -20.55 12.55 -5.36
CA MET A 6 -20.20 12.16 -3.99
C MET A 6 -19.99 10.65 -3.86
N GLY A 7 -20.89 9.84 -4.45
CA GLY A 7 -20.76 8.38 -4.45
C GLY A 7 -19.50 7.88 -5.16
N TYR A 8 -19.15 8.49 -6.29
CA TYR A 8 -17.92 8.19 -7.02
C TYR A 8 -16.65 8.51 -6.20
N LEU A 9 -16.63 9.68 -5.55
CA LEU A 9 -15.49 10.13 -4.74
C LEU A 9 -15.27 9.24 -3.52
N ILE A 10 -16.36 8.88 -2.83
CA ILE A 10 -16.34 7.91 -1.72
C ILE A 10 -15.84 6.55 -2.21
N GLY A 11 -16.31 6.09 -3.37
CA GLY A 11 -15.89 4.83 -3.98
C GLY A 11 -14.39 4.78 -4.27
N ILE A 12 -13.81 5.85 -4.81
CA ILE A 12 -12.36 5.94 -5.05
C ILE A 12 -11.60 5.91 -3.73
N ILE A 13 -12.00 6.72 -2.75
CA ILE A 13 -11.28 6.81 -1.47
C ILE A 13 -11.29 5.46 -0.75
N LEU A 14 -12.46 4.82 -0.62
CA LEU A 14 -12.58 3.50 0.01
C LEU A 14 -11.88 2.41 -0.79
N GLY A 15 -12.00 2.44 -2.11
CA GLY A 15 -11.35 1.48 -3.00
C GLY A 15 -9.83 1.55 -2.91
N SER A 16 -9.25 2.74 -2.98
CA SER A 16 -7.80 2.96 -2.84
C SER A 16 -7.30 2.62 -1.44
N LEU A 17 -8.07 2.94 -0.39
CA LEU A 17 -7.70 2.58 0.98
C LEU A 17 -7.68 1.07 1.18
N LEU A 18 -8.72 0.35 0.72
CA LEU A 18 -8.83 -1.10 0.81
C LEU A 18 -7.76 -1.81 -0.03
N ALA A 19 -7.62 -1.43 -1.30
CA ALA A 19 -6.61 -2.02 -2.18
C ALA A 19 -5.19 -1.75 -1.63
N GLY A 20 -4.91 -0.50 -1.25
CA GLY A 20 -3.65 -0.09 -0.68
C GLY A 20 -3.30 -0.82 0.61
N THR A 21 -4.27 -1.04 1.50
CA THR A 21 -4.04 -1.81 2.74
C THR A 21 -3.83 -3.29 2.46
N ILE A 22 -4.61 -3.92 1.58
CA ILE A 22 -4.47 -5.36 1.25
C ILE A 22 -3.08 -5.64 0.67
N PHE A 23 -2.66 -4.86 -0.34
CA PHE A 23 -1.35 -5.03 -0.97
C PHE A 23 -0.21 -4.58 -0.05
N GLY A 24 -0.41 -3.49 0.71
CA GLY A 24 0.57 -2.98 1.66
C GLY A 24 0.76 -3.85 2.91
N LEU A 25 -0.20 -4.73 3.21
CA LEU A 25 -0.08 -5.70 4.30
C LEU A 25 1.07 -6.70 4.06
N ILE A 26 1.38 -7.00 2.80
CA ILE A 26 2.42 -7.95 2.42
C ILE A 26 3.81 -7.47 2.89
N PRO A 27 4.31 -6.27 2.47
CA PRO A 27 5.58 -5.76 2.98
C PRO A 27 5.53 -5.51 4.49
N PHE A 28 4.38 -5.18 5.09
CA PHE A 28 4.25 -5.03 6.53
C PHE A 28 4.49 -6.34 7.30
N ILE A 29 3.79 -7.40 6.93
CA ILE A 29 3.93 -8.73 7.55
C ILE A 29 5.35 -9.25 7.30
N LEU A 30 5.87 -9.08 6.09
CA LEU A 30 7.22 -9.51 5.75
C LEU A 30 8.27 -8.75 6.58
N GLY A 31 8.17 -7.43 6.66
CA GLY A 31 9.04 -6.59 7.48
C GLY A 31 8.98 -6.97 8.96
N LYS A 32 7.78 -7.19 9.51
CA LYS A 32 7.59 -7.64 10.90
C LYS A 32 8.24 -9.01 11.15
N LYS A 33 8.07 -9.97 10.23
CA LYS A 33 8.69 -11.31 10.34
C LYS A 33 10.22 -11.28 10.27
N ARG A 34 10.79 -10.30 9.56
CA ARG A 34 12.24 -10.16 9.38
C ARG A 34 12.90 -9.19 10.38
N GLY A 35 12.17 -8.72 11.39
CA GLY A 35 12.69 -7.73 12.37
C GLY A 35 12.88 -6.31 11.81
N LEU A 36 12.37 -6.05 10.59
CA LEU A 36 12.45 -4.78 9.86
C LEU A 36 11.10 -4.05 9.90
N THR A 37 10.50 -3.93 11.10
CA THR A 37 9.15 -3.41 11.29
C THR A 37 8.97 -2.00 10.71
N GLY A 38 9.98 -1.14 10.83
CA GLY A 38 9.95 0.22 10.26
C GLY A 38 9.90 0.24 8.73
N LEU A 39 10.59 -0.68 8.07
CA LEU A 39 10.52 -0.82 6.61
C LEU A 39 9.18 -1.40 6.17
N GLY A 40 8.63 -2.33 6.95
CA GLY A 40 7.31 -2.90 6.70
C GLY A 40 6.17 -1.89 6.85
N THR A 41 6.20 -1.04 7.88
CA THR A 41 5.20 0.04 8.06
C THR A 41 5.34 1.11 6.98
N ALA A 42 6.56 1.50 6.64
CA ALA A 42 6.81 2.43 5.54
C ALA A 42 6.25 1.88 4.21
N GLY A 43 6.49 0.60 3.92
CA GLY A 43 5.94 -0.06 2.74
C GLY A 43 4.41 -0.06 2.68
N LEU A 44 3.74 -0.26 3.82
CA LEU A 44 2.28 -0.21 3.90
C LEU A 44 1.74 1.19 3.62
N ILE A 45 2.30 2.22 4.29
CA ILE A 45 1.86 3.60 4.11
C ILE A 45 2.12 4.07 2.68
N CYS A 46 3.30 3.80 2.13
CA CYS A 46 3.64 4.16 0.75
C CYS A 46 2.76 3.43 -0.28
N THR A 47 2.35 2.18 -0.01
CA THR A 47 1.42 1.45 -0.88
C THR A 47 0.03 2.08 -0.88
N ILE A 48 -0.48 2.46 0.30
CA ILE A 48 -1.77 3.15 0.43
C ILE A 48 -1.73 4.48 -0.34
N VAL A 49 -0.74 5.32 -0.06
CA VAL A 49 -0.58 6.62 -0.73
C VAL A 49 -0.39 6.43 -2.24
N GLY A 50 0.36 5.42 -2.66
CA GLY A 50 0.53 5.08 -4.07
C GLY A 50 -0.78 4.75 -4.77
N TYR A 51 -1.69 4.00 -4.12
CA TYR A 51 -3.02 3.67 -4.65
C TYR A 51 -3.96 4.88 -4.74
N PHE A 52 -3.74 5.94 -3.98
CA PHE A 52 -4.47 7.21 -4.13
C PHE A 52 -4.03 8.00 -5.37
N ILE A 53 -2.75 7.90 -5.75
CA ILE A 53 -2.21 8.57 -6.94
C ILE A 53 -2.56 7.76 -8.19
N TRP A 54 -2.21 6.47 -8.20
CA TRP A 54 -2.43 5.59 -9.33
C TRP A 54 -2.40 4.11 -8.90
N PRO A 55 -3.41 3.29 -9.26
CA PRO A 55 -3.51 1.90 -8.81
C PRO A 55 -2.28 1.04 -9.11
N LEU A 56 -1.71 1.17 -10.32
CA LEU A 56 -0.48 0.46 -10.72
C LEU A 56 0.75 0.87 -9.90
N ILE A 57 0.86 2.15 -9.52
CA ILE A 57 2.02 2.65 -8.74
C ILE A 57 2.01 2.01 -7.35
N GLY A 58 0.83 1.89 -6.72
CA GLY A 58 0.70 1.23 -5.43
C GLY A 58 1.23 -0.21 -5.43
N GLY A 59 0.86 -1.01 -6.43
CA GLY A 59 1.38 -2.38 -6.57
C GLY A 59 2.90 -2.44 -6.77
N LEU A 60 3.45 -1.53 -7.58
CA LEU A 60 4.89 -1.44 -7.85
C LEU A 60 5.67 -1.06 -6.59
N VAL A 61 5.17 -0.08 -5.83
CA VAL A 61 5.75 0.36 -4.55
C VAL A 61 5.77 -0.80 -3.54
N ALA A 62 4.69 -1.56 -3.44
CA ALA A 62 4.64 -2.75 -2.58
C ALA A 62 5.72 -3.78 -2.97
N ALA A 63 5.86 -4.06 -4.28
CA ALA A 63 6.87 -4.99 -4.79
C ALA A 63 8.31 -4.52 -4.49
N ILE A 64 8.59 -3.24 -4.67
CA ILE A 64 9.91 -2.65 -4.36
C ILE A 64 10.23 -2.83 -2.88
N PHE A 65 9.30 -2.52 -1.97
CA PHE A 65 9.50 -2.70 -0.54
C PHE A 65 9.71 -4.16 -0.15
N ILE A 66 8.97 -5.09 -0.76
CA ILE A 66 9.17 -6.53 -0.57
C ILE A 66 10.60 -6.93 -0.96
N ILE A 67 11.07 -6.51 -2.13
CA ILE A 67 12.43 -6.80 -2.61
C ILE A 67 13.48 -6.22 -1.66
N ILE A 68 13.32 -4.97 -1.23
CA ILE A 68 14.27 -4.33 -0.29
C ILE A 68 14.30 -5.10 1.04
N ILE A 69 13.14 -5.47 1.59
CA ILE A 69 13.06 -6.24 2.84
C ILE A 69 13.74 -7.62 2.66
N MET A 70 13.51 -8.29 1.53
CA MET A 70 14.14 -9.59 1.25
C MET A 70 15.66 -9.50 1.13
N ILE A 71 16.19 -8.47 0.49
CA ILE A 71 17.64 -8.26 0.34
C ILE A 71 18.27 -7.87 1.68
N LYS A 72 17.64 -6.95 2.43
CA LYS A 72 18.13 -6.47 3.74
C LYS A 72 18.09 -7.57 4.81
N SER A 73 17.18 -8.52 4.68
CA SER A 73 16.99 -9.63 5.63
C SER A 73 17.92 -10.83 5.37
N ARG A 74 18.68 -10.83 4.26
CA ARG A 74 19.76 -11.80 4.04
C ARG A 74 20.94 -11.49 4.95
#